data_AF-A0A1E3LII9-F1
#
_entry.id   AF-A0A1E3LII9-F1
#
_cell.length_a   1.000
_cell.length_b   1.000
_cell.length_c   1.000
_cell.angle_alpha   90.00
_cell.angle_beta   90.00
_cell.angle_gamma   90.00
#
_symmetry.space_group_name_H-M   'P 1'
#
loop_
_entity.id
_entity.type
_entity.pdbx_description
1 polymer ?
#
loop_
_entity_poly.entity_id
_entity_poly.type
_entity_poly.pdbx_seq_one_letter_code
_entity_poly.pdbx_strand_id
1 'polypeptide(L)'
;MKHHHTRQSAAERHAMAASMARPSACQPVVLDPAADPYARVAVEAYAQACAEQQPWLAEALQRQYRLSGGTPSSAAAIWRTFHEAQQLAREGDGYDEAAWTHVALHLCGVLGAMNL
;
A
#
# COMPACT_ATOMS: atom_id res chain seq x y z
N MET A 1 -46.28 -20.12 -3.37
CA MET A 1 -45.52 -20.05 -2.10
C MET A 1 -44.51 -21.20 -2.13
N LYS A 2 -43.17 -21.06 -2.15
CA LYS A 2 -42.26 -19.96 -1.79
C LYS A 2 -40.90 -20.23 -2.49
N HIS A 3 -40.40 -19.20 -3.18
CA HIS A 3 -39.00 -18.78 -3.39
C HIS A 3 -37.88 -19.81 -3.61
N HIS A 4 -37.46 -19.96 -4.86
CA HIS A 4 -36.08 -20.35 -5.22
C HIS A 4 -35.21 -19.09 -5.23
N HIS A 5 -34.43 -18.86 -4.18
CA HIS A 5 -33.40 -17.82 -4.19
C HIS A 5 -32.14 -18.37 -4.86
N THR A 6 -31.92 -17.89 -6.08
CA THR A 6 -30.69 -18.00 -6.86
C THR A 6 -29.51 -17.60 -6.00
N ARG A 7 -28.64 -18.56 -5.68
CA ARG A 7 -27.35 -18.33 -5.03
C ARG A 7 -26.40 -17.76 -6.08
N GLN A 8 -26.60 -16.48 -6.40
CA GLN A 8 -25.78 -15.73 -7.35
C GLN A 8 -24.33 -15.69 -6.82
N SER A 9 -23.41 -16.27 -7.58
CA SER A 9 -22.04 -16.50 -7.11
C SER A 9 -21.27 -15.19 -7.05
N ALA A 10 -20.37 -15.04 -6.07
CA ALA A 10 -19.49 -13.87 -5.94
C ALA A 10 -18.66 -13.63 -7.21
N ALA A 11 -18.35 -14.69 -7.96
CA ALA A 11 -17.66 -14.62 -9.24
C ALA A 11 -18.48 -13.89 -10.32
N GLU A 12 -19.80 -14.09 -10.37
CA GLU A 12 -20.68 -13.45 -11.35
C GLU A 12 -20.87 -11.96 -11.03
N ARG A 13 -20.86 -11.60 -9.74
CA ARG A 13 -20.89 -10.20 -9.30
C ARG A 13 -19.61 -9.45 -9.70
N HIS A 14 -18.45 -10.09 -9.59
CA HIS A 14 -17.19 -9.51 -10.06
C HIS A 14 -17.12 -9.41 -11.59
N ALA A 15 -17.64 -10.39 -12.32
CA ALA A 15 -17.69 -10.34 -13.79
C ALA A 15 -18.61 -9.21 -14.30
N MET A 16 -19.75 -8.98 -13.64
CA MET A 16 -20.66 -7.86 -13.97
C MET A 16 -20.07 -6.50 -13.59
N ALA A 17 -19.38 -6.39 -12.44
CA ALA A 17 -18.70 -5.16 -12.03
C ALA A 17 -17.57 -4.77 -13.00
N ALA A 18 -16.80 -5.76 -13.48
CA ALA A 18 -15.77 -5.56 -14.50
C ALA A 18 -16.35 -5.14 -15.85
N SER A 19 -17.58 -5.58 -16.17
CA SER A 19 -18.28 -5.24 -17.42
C SER A 19 -18.94 -3.85 -17.38
N MET A 20 -19.23 -3.32 -16.19
CA MET A 20 -19.79 -1.97 -15.98
C MET A 20 -18.72 -0.89 -15.75
N ALA A 21 -17.47 -1.28 -15.51
CA ALA A 21 -16.35 -0.36 -15.55
C ALA A 21 -16.13 0.07 -17.00
N ARG A 22 -16.85 1.14 -17.41
CA ARG A 22 -16.46 1.93 -18.59
C ARG A 22 -14.95 2.12 -18.49
N PRO A 23 -14.18 1.92 -19.57
CA PRO A 23 -12.79 2.34 -19.58
C PRO A 23 -12.82 3.85 -19.42
N SER A 24 -12.77 4.34 -18.18
CA SER A 24 -12.38 5.69 -17.87
C SER A 24 -11.08 5.85 -18.63
N ALA A 25 -11.10 6.71 -19.64
CA ALA A 25 -9.93 6.98 -20.46
C ALA A 25 -8.79 7.19 -19.47
N CYS A 26 -7.87 6.21 -19.42
CA CYS A 26 -6.81 6.17 -18.45
C CYS A 26 -5.86 7.29 -18.88
N GLN A 27 -6.19 8.51 -18.45
CA GLN A 27 -5.35 9.65 -18.75
C GLN A 27 -4.01 9.34 -18.11
N PRO A 28 -2.90 9.42 -18.87
CA PRO A 28 -1.59 9.13 -18.33
C PRO A 28 -1.34 10.08 -17.15
N VAL A 29 -1.39 9.52 -15.95
CA VAL A 29 -1.07 10.25 -14.72
C VAL A 29 0.45 10.36 -14.70
N VAL A 30 0.94 11.58 -14.93
CA VAL A 30 2.36 11.88 -14.75
C VAL A 30 2.60 11.99 -13.26
N LEU A 31 3.31 11.01 -12.71
CA LEU A 31 3.79 11.06 -11.33
C LEU A 31 4.90 12.11 -11.26
N ASP A 32 4.80 13.02 -10.29
CA ASP A 32 5.87 13.97 -9.95
C ASP A 32 6.39 13.67 -8.53
N PRO A 33 7.34 12.75 -8.36
CA PRO A 33 7.93 12.43 -7.06
C PRO A 33 8.67 13.57 -6.37
N ALA A 34 8.94 14.69 -7.06
CA ALA A 34 9.59 15.85 -6.48
C ALA A 34 8.57 16.79 -5.81
N ALA A 35 7.37 16.92 -6.38
CA ALA A 35 6.31 17.80 -5.88
C ALA A 35 5.21 17.05 -5.10
N ASP A 36 5.02 15.75 -5.34
CA ASP A 36 3.97 14.93 -4.75
C ASP A 36 4.55 13.79 -3.87
N PRO A 37 4.28 13.82 -2.55
CA PRO A 37 4.77 12.79 -1.63
C PRO A 37 4.14 11.41 -1.89
N TYR A 38 2.92 11.32 -2.40
CA TYR A 38 2.28 10.04 -2.72
C TYR A 38 2.86 9.43 -4.00
N ALA A 39 3.14 10.27 -5.00
CA ALA A 39 3.87 9.86 -6.20
C ALA A 39 5.26 9.32 -5.83
N ARG A 40 5.94 9.97 -4.89
CA ARG A 40 7.24 9.51 -4.39
C ARG A 40 7.16 8.13 -3.73
N VAL A 41 6.21 7.93 -2.82
CA VAL A 41 6.01 6.63 -2.15
C VAL A 41 5.71 5.53 -3.16
N ALA A 42 4.87 5.79 -4.17
CA ALA A 42 4.54 4.83 -5.20
C ALA A 42 5.79 4.41 -6.01
N VAL A 43 6.64 5.38 -6.38
CA VAL A 43 7.88 5.12 -7.12
C VAL A 43 8.92 4.39 -6.24
N GLU A 44 9.04 4.72 -4.96
CA GLU A 44 9.92 4.02 -4.01
C GLU A 44 9.47 2.55 -3.81
N ALA A 45 8.16 2.32 -3.66
CA ALA A 45 7.61 0.97 -3.54
C ALA A 45 7.82 0.14 -4.82
N TYR A 46 7.63 0.75 -5.98
CA TYR A 46 7.88 0.10 -7.26
C TYR A 46 9.38 -0.23 -7.44
N ALA A 47 10.27 0.71 -7.14
CA ALA A 47 11.71 0.47 -7.17
C ALA A 47 12.13 -0.68 -6.25
N GLN A 48 11.54 -0.77 -5.06
CA GLN A 48 11.79 -1.87 -4.13
C GLN A 48 11.31 -3.21 -4.68
N ALA A 49 10.12 -3.28 -5.29
CA ALA A 49 9.61 -4.50 -5.90
C ALA A 49 10.48 -4.96 -7.07
N CYS A 50 11.06 -4.01 -7.82
CA CYS A 50 12.00 -4.30 -8.90
C CYS A 50 13.38 -4.77 -8.40
N ALA A 51 13.78 -4.49 -7.16
CA ALA A 51 15.14 -4.74 -6.69
C ALA A 51 15.56 -6.22 -6.77
N GLU A 52 14.61 -7.16 -6.61
CA GLU A 52 14.89 -8.60 -6.65
C GLU A 52 14.96 -9.16 -8.07
N GLN A 53 14.11 -8.66 -8.98
CA GLN A 53 13.97 -9.21 -10.34
C GLN A 53 14.75 -8.40 -11.39
N GLN A 54 14.89 -7.10 -11.17
CA GLN A 54 15.47 -6.12 -12.10
C GLN A 54 16.25 -5.04 -11.32
N PRO A 55 17.42 -5.38 -10.75
CA PRO A 55 18.20 -4.45 -9.92
C PRO A 55 18.59 -3.16 -10.66
N TRP A 56 18.90 -3.27 -11.95
CA TRP A 56 19.26 -2.13 -12.81
C TRP A 56 18.11 -1.11 -12.96
N LEU A 57 16.85 -1.56 -12.91
CA LEU A 57 15.67 -0.70 -13.00
C LEU A 57 15.42 0.01 -11.67
N ALA A 58 15.55 -0.72 -10.55
CA ALA A 58 15.46 -0.14 -9.22
C ALA A 58 16.49 0.98 -9.02
N GLU A 59 17.75 0.75 -9.41
CA GLU A 59 18.80 1.77 -9.35
C GLU A 59 18.55 2.96 -10.29
N ALA A 60 18.02 2.71 -11.49
CA ALA A 60 17.69 3.77 -12.44
C ALA A 60 16.59 4.69 -11.89
N LEU A 61 15.55 4.12 -11.30
CA LEU A 61 14.47 4.86 -10.64
C LEU A 61 14.99 5.67 -9.44
N GLN A 62 15.83 5.05 -8.61
CA GLN A 62 16.44 5.73 -7.47
C GLN A 62 17.29 6.92 -7.90
N ARG A 63 18.12 6.77 -8.95
CA ARG A 63 18.90 7.87 -9.53
C ARG A 63 18.03 8.96 -10.15
N GLN A 64 17.04 8.59 -10.94
CA GLN A 64 16.19 9.53 -11.68
C GLN A 64 15.40 10.44 -10.74
N TYR A 65 14.83 9.87 -9.67
CA TYR A 65 13.98 10.62 -8.74
C TYR A 65 14.71 11.08 -7.48
N ARG A 66 16.05 10.91 -7.42
CA ARG A 66 16.88 11.15 -6.22
C ARG A 66 16.23 10.54 -4.98
N LEU A 67 15.69 9.34 -5.15
CA LEU A 67 15.21 8.55 -4.03
C LEU A 67 16.45 8.21 -3.23
N SER A 68 16.36 8.28 -1.91
CA SER A 68 17.44 7.80 -1.07
C SER A 68 17.63 6.33 -1.39
N GLY A 69 18.65 6.01 -2.19
CA GLY A 69 19.01 4.65 -2.63
C GLY A 69 19.62 3.84 -1.49
N GLY A 70 18.96 3.87 -0.35
CA GLY A 70 19.45 3.37 0.91
C GLY A 70 18.25 3.31 1.81
N THR A 71 18.15 2.17 2.51
CA THR A 71 17.17 1.79 3.54
C THR A 71 15.92 2.67 3.65
N PRO A 72 14.70 2.08 3.59
CA PRO A 72 13.46 2.80 3.89
C PRO A 72 13.70 3.79 5.01
N SER A 73 13.25 5.05 4.87
CA SER A 73 13.27 6.00 5.98
C SER A 73 12.89 5.23 7.25
N SER A 74 13.65 5.37 8.34
CA SER A 74 13.45 4.57 9.55
C SER A 74 11.96 4.53 9.95
N ALA A 75 11.23 5.62 9.71
CA ALA A 75 9.78 5.71 9.80
C ALA A 75 9.02 4.71 8.90
N ALA A 76 9.33 4.63 7.61
CA ALA A 76 8.73 3.67 6.67
C ALA A 76 9.09 2.21 7.00
N ALA A 77 10.31 1.96 7.51
CA ALA A 77 10.69 0.64 8.01
C ALA A 77 9.83 0.24 9.21
N ILE A 78 9.70 1.14 10.19
CA ILE A 78 8.93 0.96 11.41
C ILE A 78 7.43 0.74 11.09
N TRP A 79 6.87 1.48 10.13
CA TRP A 79 5.48 1.27 9.70
C TRP A 79 5.23 -0.10 9.07
N ARG A 80 6.16 -0.61 8.27
CA ARG A 80 6.02 -1.94 7.66
C ARG A 80 6.08 -3.05 8.70
N THR A 81 7.03 -2.98 9.63
CA THR A 81 7.12 -3.94 10.74
C THR A 81 5.88 -3.89 11.65
N PHE A 82 5.34 -2.69 11.92
CA PHE A 82 4.09 -2.55 12.66
C PHE A 82 2.91 -3.22 11.94
N HIS A 83 2.78 -3.00 10.63
CA HIS A 83 1.70 -3.58 9.84
C HIS A 83 1.79 -5.11 9.78
N GLU A 84 2.99 -5.67 9.57
CA GLU A 84 3.23 -7.11 9.61
C GLU A 84 2.86 -7.71 10.98
N ALA A 85 3.28 -7.07 12.08
CA ALA A 85 2.94 -7.50 13.43
C ALA A 85 1.42 -7.44 13.70
N GLN A 86 0.74 -6.42 13.19
CA GLN A 86 -0.72 -6.30 13.31
C GLN A 86 -1.45 -7.41 12.53
N GLN A 87 -0.98 -7.76 11.33
CA GLN A 87 -1.56 -8.82 10.52
C GLN A 87 -1.40 -10.19 11.20
N LEU A 88 -0.21 -10.49 11.73
CA LEU A 88 0.02 -11.70 12.52
C LEU A 88 -0.84 -11.74 13.78
N ALA A 89 -1.02 -10.60 14.46
CA ALA A 89 -1.85 -10.53 15.65
C ALA A 89 -3.34 -10.75 15.34
N ARG A 90 -3.83 -10.36 14.16
CA ARG A 90 -5.21 -10.62 13.69
C ARG A 90 -5.51 -12.10 13.49
N GLU A 91 -4.49 -12.91 13.23
CA GLU A 91 -4.61 -14.36 13.09
C GLU A 91 -4.69 -15.07 14.45
N GLY A 92 -4.37 -14.38 15.55
CA GLY A 92 -4.45 -14.89 16.91
C GLY A 92 -5.76 -14.54 17.63
N ASP A 93 -6.11 -15.34 18.64
CA ASP A 93 -7.33 -15.15 19.46
C ASP A 93 -7.30 -13.91 20.37
N GLY A 94 -6.15 -13.22 20.47
CA GLY A 94 -5.94 -12.08 21.36
C GLY A 94 -5.97 -10.72 20.67
N TYR A 95 -6.53 -10.62 19.46
CA TYR A 95 -6.54 -9.37 18.71
C TYR A 95 -7.47 -8.32 19.33
N ASP A 96 -6.89 -7.21 19.80
CA ASP A 96 -7.62 -6.03 20.26
C ASP A 96 -7.41 -4.86 19.30
N GLU A 97 -8.43 -4.53 18.52
CA GLU A 97 -8.39 -3.45 17.53
C GLU A 97 -8.16 -2.07 18.16
N ALA A 98 -8.69 -1.82 19.36
CA ALA A 98 -8.53 -0.54 20.05
C ALA A 98 -7.10 -0.35 20.54
N ALA A 99 -6.48 -1.42 21.07
CA ALA A 99 -5.07 -1.40 21.47
C ALA A 99 -4.15 -1.14 20.26
N TRP A 100 -4.37 -1.83 19.14
CA TRP A 100 -3.58 -1.62 17.92
C TRP A 100 -3.78 -0.22 17.32
N THR A 101 -4.99 0.31 17.37
CA THR A 101 -5.29 1.69 16.92
C THR A 101 -4.58 2.72 17.80
N HIS A 102 -4.54 2.50 19.12
CA HIS A 102 -3.81 3.37 20.05
C HIS A 102 -2.31 3.40 19.74
N VAL A 103 -1.70 2.23 19.49
CA VAL A 103 -0.28 2.14 19.09
C VAL A 103 -0.04 2.86 17.76
N ALA A 104 -0.93 2.71 16.77
CA ALA A 104 -0.81 3.40 15.49
C ALA A 104 -0.85 4.94 15.63
N LEU A 105 -1.74 5.47 16.47
CA LEU A 105 -1.81 6.91 16.76
C LEU A 105 -0.54 7.42 17.45
N HIS A 106 -0.01 6.67 18.42
CA HIS A 106 1.24 7.02 19.07
C HIS A 106 2.42 7.00 18.08
N LEU A 107 2.46 6.00 17.22
CA LEU A 107 3.48 5.85 16.19
C LEU A 107 3.45 6.99 15.16
N CYS A 108 2.24 7.41 14.73
CA CYS A 108 2.05 8.61 13.90
C CYS A 108 2.66 9.86 14.56
N GLY A 109 2.45 10.04 15.87
CA GLY A 109 2.98 11.18 16.62
C GLY A 109 4.52 11.17 16.69
N VAL A 110 5.12 10.03 17.05
CA VAL A 110 6.57 9.88 17.16
C VAL A 110 7.25 10.07 15.80
N LEU A 111 6.74 9.43 14.75
CA LEU A 111 7.33 9.50 13.41
C LEU A 111 7.10 10.85 12.74
N GLY A 112 5.97 11.52 13.02
CA GLY A 112 5.72 12.90 12.59
C GLY A 112 6.66 13.91 13.26
N ALA A 113 7.02 13.69 14.53
CA ALA A 113 7.97 14.52 15.26
C ALA A 113 9.44 14.32 14.81
N MET A 114 9.78 13.16 14.24
CA MET A 114 11.12 12.87 13.70
C MET A 114 11.36 13.44 12.28
N ASN A 115 10.32 14.01 11.65
CA ASN A 115 10.36 14.53 10.28
C ASN A 115 10.32 16.08 10.23
N LEU A 116 10.54 16.73 11.38
CA LEU A 116 10.70 18.19 11.58
C LEU A 116 12.15 18.49 11.98
#